data_AF-A0A5D4RXV1-F1
#
_entry.id   AF-A0A5D4RXV1-F1
#
_cell.length_a   1.000
_cell.length_b   1.000
_cell.length_c   1.000
_cell.angle_alpha   90.00
_cell.angle_beta   90.00
_cell.angle_gamma   90.00
#
_symmetry.space_group_name_H-M   'P 1'
#
loop_
_entity.id
_entity.type
_entity.pdbx_description
1 polymer ?
#
loop_
_entity_poly.entity_id
_entity_poly.type
_entity_poly.pdbx_seq_one_letter_code
_entity_poly.pdbx_strand_id
1 'polypeptide(L)'
;MRTMARMDNWSRKQSDQERGRREEFGASFRAKREERGLSVERAAAIIGVSADMVKLIEAGKISPEFPNLQSKIKKLDTRRKLIIA
;
A
#
# COMPACT_ATOMS: atom_id res chain seq x y z
N MET A 1 42.97 -9.49 -6.64
CA MET A 1 41.65 -10.01 -7.04
C MET A 1 40.63 -9.62 -5.97
N ARG A 2 39.70 -8.70 -6.26
CA ARG A 2 38.72 -8.16 -5.30
C ARG A 2 37.38 -8.85 -5.59
N THR A 3 36.89 -9.63 -4.65
CA THR A 3 35.72 -10.50 -4.75
C THR A 3 34.43 -9.73 -5.09
N MET A 4 33.85 -10.02 -6.26
CA MET A 4 32.56 -9.49 -6.73
C MET A 4 31.35 -9.89 -5.85
N ALA A 5 31.50 -10.88 -4.96
CA ALA A 5 30.40 -11.45 -4.16
C ALA A 5 29.74 -10.50 -3.13
N ARG A 6 30.33 -9.33 -2.84
CA ARG A 6 29.77 -8.39 -1.84
C ARG A 6 28.66 -7.49 -2.40
N MET A 7 28.57 -7.31 -3.73
CA MET A 7 27.62 -6.37 -4.35
C MET A 7 26.24 -7.00 -4.66
N ASP A 8 26.18 -8.31 -4.90
CA ASP A 8 24.92 -9.00 -5.26
C ASP A 8 23.99 -9.21 -4.04
N ASN A 9 24.57 -9.27 -2.84
CA ASN A 9 23.84 -9.60 -1.60
C ASN A 9 23.09 -8.40 -1.01
N TRP A 10 23.52 -7.15 -1.30
CA TRP A 10 22.89 -5.95 -0.76
C TRP A 10 21.63 -5.56 -1.54
N SER A 11 21.64 -5.77 -2.86
CA SER A 11 20.50 -5.48 -3.75
C SER A 11 19.32 -6.43 -3.49
N ARG A 12 19.59 -7.74 -3.27
CA ARG A 12 18.56 -8.73 -2.87
C ARG A 12 17.94 -8.45 -1.50
N LYS A 13 18.76 -8.08 -0.51
CA LYS A 13 18.25 -7.75 0.83
C LYS A 13 17.33 -6.54 0.82
N GLN A 14 17.60 -5.54 -0.01
CA GLN A 14 16.72 -4.39 -0.15
C GLN A 14 15.40 -4.76 -0.84
N SER A 15 15.41 -5.60 -1.88
CA SER A 15 14.19 -6.03 -2.55
C SER A 15 13.26 -6.85 -1.64
N ASP A 16 13.84 -7.71 -0.79
CA ASP A 16 13.05 -8.55 0.12
C ASP A 16 12.44 -7.73 1.26
N GLN A 17 13.20 -6.77 1.81
CA GLN A 17 12.67 -5.84 2.82
C GLN A 17 11.57 -4.93 2.26
N GLU A 18 11.75 -4.42 1.03
CA GLU A 18 10.72 -3.62 0.37
C GLU A 18 9.45 -4.43 0.10
N ARG A 19 9.60 -5.69 -0.29
CA ARG A 19 8.46 -6.59 -0.49
C ARG A 19 7.69 -6.82 0.82
N GLY A 20 8.39 -7.09 1.92
CA GLY A 20 7.75 -7.21 3.24
C GLY A 20 6.97 -5.96 3.63
N ARG A 21 7.56 -4.77 3.46
CA ARG A 21 6.87 -3.49 3.73
C ARG A 21 5.63 -3.29 2.86
N ARG A 22 5.65 -3.73 1.59
CA ARG A 22 4.50 -3.66 0.68
C ARG A 22 3.37 -4.57 1.13
N GLU A 23 3.69 -5.79 1.51
CA GLU A 23 2.73 -6.79 1.98
C GLU A 23 2.07 -6.33 3.30
N GLU A 24 2.86 -5.84 4.26
CA GLU A 24 2.34 -5.27 5.53
C GLU A 24 1.41 -4.07 5.29
N PHE A 25 1.80 -3.18 4.37
CA PHE A 25 0.99 -2.03 3.99
C PHE A 25 -0.34 -2.43 3.35
N GLY A 26 -0.28 -3.37 2.39
CA GLY A 26 -1.46 -3.91 1.71
C GLY A 26 -2.43 -4.57 2.70
N ALA A 27 -1.91 -5.36 3.64
CA ALA A 27 -2.68 -5.97 4.69
C ALA A 27 -3.35 -4.93 5.61
N SER A 28 -2.61 -3.90 6.03
CA SER A 28 -3.16 -2.81 6.85
C SER A 28 -4.25 -2.02 6.12
N PHE A 29 -4.08 -1.76 4.82
CA PHE A 29 -5.08 -1.10 4.00
C PHE A 29 -6.36 -1.95 3.88
N ARG A 30 -6.21 -3.25 3.63
CA ARG A 30 -7.32 -4.20 3.57
C ARG A 30 -8.11 -4.23 4.88
N ALA A 31 -7.41 -4.34 6.01
CA ALA A 31 -8.02 -4.34 7.33
C ALA A 31 -8.85 -3.07 7.56
N LYS A 32 -8.29 -1.88 7.31
CA LYS A 32 -9.01 -0.60 7.43
C LYS A 32 -10.21 -0.50 6.48
N ARG A 33 -10.12 -1.07 5.28
CA ARG A 33 -11.22 -1.11 4.32
C ARG A 33 -12.36 -1.98 4.86
N GLU A 34 -12.04 -3.17 5.35
CA GLU A 34 -13.00 -4.13 5.91
C GLU A 34 -13.64 -3.62 7.22
N GLU A 35 -12.86 -3.03 8.12
CA GLU A 35 -13.36 -2.36 9.35
C GLU A 35 -14.40 -1.27 9.06
N ARG A 36 -14.30 -0.64 7.88
CA ARG A 36 -15.22 0.43 7.45
C ARG A 36 -16.36 -0.08 6.57
N GLY A 37 -16.46 -1.40 6.36
CA GLY A 37 -17.47 -2.00 5.48
C GLY A 37 -17.36 -1.54 4.02
N LEU A 38 -16.17 -1.12 3.57
CA LEU A 38 -15.97 -0.59 2.23
C LEU A 38 -15.69 -1.73 1.23
N SER A 39 -16.39 -1.71 0.10
CA SER A 39 -16.01 -2.54 -1.04
C SER A 39 -14.70 -2.04 -1.68
N VAL A 40 -14.06 -2.88 -2.48
CA VAL A 40 -12.83 -2.53 -3.22
C VAL A 40 -13.09 -1.33 -4.14
N GLU A 41 -14.23 -1.32 -4.82
CA GLU A 41 -14.67 -0.26 -5.73
C GLU A 41 -14.90 1.05 -4.98
N ARG A 42 -15.50 0.97 -3.79
CA ARG A 42 -15.75 2.17 -2.97
C ARG A 42 -14.47 2.75 -2.42
N ALA A 43 -13.55 1.90 -1.95
CA ALA A 43 -12.22 2.33 -1.52
C ALA A 43 -11.44 2.97 -2.66
N ALA A 44 -11.48 2.37 -3.86
CA ALA A 44 -10.86 2.88 -5.07
C ALA A 44 -11.39 4.27 -5.45
N ALA A 45 -12.71 4.46 -5.39
CA ALA A 45 -13.35 5.75 -5.63
C ALA A 45 -12.91 6.82 -4.62
N ILE A 46 -12.77 6.48 -3.34
CA ILE A 46 -12.35 7.42 -2.29
C ILE A 46 -10.91 7.89 -2.50
N ILE A 47 -10.01 6.98 -2.87
CA ILE A 47 -8.60 7.30 -3.08
C ILE A 47 -8.29 7.76 -4.52
N GLY A 48 -9.27 7.72 -5.42
CA GLY A 48 -9.14 8.11 -6.81
C GLY A 48 -8.14 7.23 -7.57
N VAL A 49 -8.33 5.90 -7.51
CA VAL A 49 -7.61 4.90 -8.31
C VAL A 49 -8.60 3.84 -8.83
N SER A 50 -8.15 2.91 -9.66
CA SER A 50 -8.98 1.79 -10.12
C SER A 50 -9.11 0.67 -9.06
N ALA A 51 -10.19 -0.11 -9.14
CA ALA A 51 -10.42 -1.25 -8.25
C ALA A 51 -9.29 -2.30 -8.36
N ASP A 52 -8.75 -2.52 -9.56
CA ASP A 52 -7.61 -3.42 -9.76
C ASP A 52 -6.34 -2.91 -9.07
N MET A 53 -6.12 -1.59 -9.07
CA MET A 53 -5.00 -0.99 -8.35
C MET A 53 -5.12 -1.22 -6.85
N VAL A 54 -6.34 -1.15 -6.30
CA VAL A 54 -6.59 -1.51 -4.88
C VAL A 54 -6.22 -2.96 -4.61
N LYS A 55 -6.64 -3.91 -5.45
CA LYS A 55 -6.26 -5.33 -5.30
C LYS A 55 -4.74 -5.54 -5.35
N LEU A 56 -4.05 -4.81 -6.22
CA LEU A 56 -2.59 -4.87 -6.32
C LEU A 56 -1.89 -4.26 -5.10
N ILE A 57 -2.46 -3.22 -4.50
CA ILE A 57 -1.99 -2.63 -3.23
C ILE A 57 -2.19 -3.63 -2.09
N GLU A 58 -3.39 -4.21 -1.96
CA GLU A 58 -3.70 -5.21 -0.93
C GLU A 58 -2.82 -6.45 -1.04
N ALA A 59 -2.44 -6.83 -2.27
CA ALA A 59 -1.53 -7.94 -2.53
C ALA A 59 -0.03 -7.60 -2.37
N GLY A 60 0.32 -6.37 -1.95
CA GLY A 60 1.71 -5.95 -1.81
C GLY A 60 2.51 -5.87 -3.13
N LYS A 61 1.82 -5.87 -4.27
CA LYS A 61 2.45 -5.79 -5.60
C LYS A 61 2.85 -4.37 -5.99
N ILE A 62 2.22 -3.36 -5.40
CA ILE A 62 2.51 -1.94 -5.63
C ILE A 62 3.28 -1.35 -4.45
N SER A 63 4.33 -0.59 -4.75
CA SER A 63 5.19 0.03 -3.74
C SER A 63 4.46 1.16 -2.97
N PRO A 64 4.57 1.22 -1.62
CA PRO A 64 4.08 2.35 -0.83
C PRO A 64 4.86 3.64 -1.07
N GLU A 65 6.03 3.58 -1.74
CA GLU A 65 6.83 4.75 -2.11
C GLU A 65 6.25 5.56 -3.27
N PHE A 66 5.12 5.14 -3.86
CA PHE A 66 4.32 6.05 -4.67
C PHE A 66 3.87 7.21 -3.76
N PRO A 67 4.45 8.43 -3.89
CA PRO A 67 4.24 9.51 -2.90
C PRO A 67 2.76 9.91 -2.80
N ASN A 68 2.03 9.66 -3.90
CA ASN A 68 0.60 9.88 -4.01
C ASN A 68 -0.24 8.85 -3.25
N LEU A 69 0.23 7.61 -3.07
CA LEU A 69 -0.56 6.52 -2.51
C LEU A 69 -0.75 6.67 -0.99
N GLN A 70 0.33 6.91 -0.25
CA GLN A 70 0.31 7.20 1.19
C GLN A 70 -0.62 8.38 1.51
N SER A 71 -0.49 9.47 0.75
CA SER A 71 -1.30 10.68 0.88
C SER A 71 -2.77 10.45 0.57
N LYS A 72 -3.08 9.62 -0.44
CA LYS A 72 -4.45 9.22 -0.78
C LYS A 72 -5.09 8.33 0.29
N ILE A 73 -4.32 7.45 0.94
CA ILE A 73 -4.83 6.58 2.00
C ILE A 73 -5.11 7.36 3.29
N LYS A 74 -4.32 8.41 3.61
CA LYS A 74 -4.70 9.38 4.66
C LYS A 74 -6.06 10.02 4.42
N LYS A 75 -6.54 10.12 3.17
CA LYS A 75 -7.91 10.61 2.87
C LYS A 75 -9.00 9.62 3.29
N LEU A 76 -8.71 8.32 3.31
CA LEU A 76 -9.61 7.36 3.94
C LEU A 76 -9.71 7.70 5.44
N ASP A 77 -8.58 7.98 6.09
CA ASP A 77 -8.55 8.23 7.53
C ASP A 77 -9.29 9.52 7.94
N THR A 78 -9.18 10.58 7.15
CA THR A 78 -9.69 11.92 7.48
C THR A 78 -11.21 12.10 7.36
N ARG A 79 -11.96 11.10 6.88
CA ARG A 79 -13.43 11.21 6.75
C ARG A 79 -14.20 10.83 8.02
N ARG A 80 -13.65 11.11 9.21
CA ARG A 80 -14.33 10.98 10.52
C ARG A 80 -15.21 12.19 10.88
N LYS A 81 -15.28 13.23 10.05
CA LYS A 81 -16.11 14.43 10.30
C LYS A 81 -17.03 14.77 9.13
N LEU A 82 -17.93 13.86 8.77
CA LEU A 82 -19.13 14.18 7.98
C LEU A 82 -20.22 13.15 8.32
N ILE A 83 -20.58 13.10 9.60
CA ILE A 83 -21.97 12.84 9.98
C ILE A 83 -22.37 14.11 10.72
N ILE A 84 -22.96 15.03 9.95
CA ILE A 84 -23.65 16.24 10.42
C ILE A 84 -25.14 15.91 10.29
N ALA A 85 -25.90 16.36 11.30
CA ALA A 85 -27.37 16.41 11.41
C ALA A 85 -28.07 15.10 11.79
#